data_AF-A0A7X7N1K3-F1
#
_entry.id   AF-A0A7X7N1K3-F1
#
_cell.length_a   1.000
_cell.length_b   1.000
_cell.length_c   1.000
_cell.angle_alpha   90.00
_cell.angle_beta   90.00
_cell.angle_gamma   90.00
#
_symmetry.space_group_name_H-M   'P 1'
#
loop_
_entity.id
_entity.type
_entity.pdbx_description
1 polymer ?
#
loop_
_entity_poly.entity_id
_entity_poly.type
_entity_poly.pdbx_seq_one_letter_code
_entity_poly.pdbx_strand_id
1 'polypeptide(L)' 'MKTHRELIEALGGGTAVASELSRMSGEAVDREAVYKWAVNGIAWKWRPYLKALADRKGVGTPPNFLPEIAA' A
#
# COMPACT_ATOMS: atom_id res chain seq x y z
N MET A 1 -4.82 -15.58 3.94
CA MET A 1 -4.75 -14.15 4.31
C MET A 1 -3.92 -13.44 3.26
N LYS A 2 -4.34 -12.26 2.80
CA LYS A 2 -3.58 -11.54 1.77
C LYS A 2 -2.31 -10.94 2.37
N THR A 3 -1.17 -11.19 1.75
CA THR A 3 0.16 -10.66 2.09
C THR A 3 0.37 -9.27 1.49
N HIS A 4 1.42 -8.56 1.92
CA HIS A 4 1.79 -7.28 1.29
C HIS A 4 2.15 -7.44 -0.19
N ARG A 5 2.80 -8.55 -0.57
CA ARG A 5 3.10 -8.87 -1.97
C ARG A 5 1.81 -8.97 -2.78
N GLU A 6 0.87 -9.81 -2.35
CA GLU A 6 -0.40 -10.01 -3.07
C GLU A 6 -1.23 -8.72 -3.14
N LEU A 7 -1.15 -7.85 -2.13
CA LEU A 7 -1.76 -6.52 -2.20
C LEU A 7 -1.11 -5.67 -3.31
N ILE A 8 0.22 -5.56 -3.32
CA ILE A 8 0.94 -4.73 -4.31
C ILE A 8 0.67 -5.24 -5.74
N GLU A 9 0.71 -6.55 -5.97
CA GLU A 9 0.38 -7.14 -7.28
C GLU A 9 -1.07 -6.84 -7.68
N ALA A 10 -2.04 -7.04 -6.78
CA ALA A 10 -3.45 -6.75 -7.05
C ALA A 10 -3.74 -5.26 -7.34
N LEU A 11 -2.88 -4.36 -6.86
CA LEU A 11 -2.99 -2.92 -7.13
C LEU A 11 -2.35 -2.50 -8.47
N GLY A 12 -1.68 -3.41 -9.19
CA GLY A 12 -1.01 -3.14 -10.46
C GLY A 12 0.51 -3.14 -10.39
N GLY A 13 1.09 -3.70 -9.33
CA GLY A 13 2.54 -3.84 -9.15
C GLY A 13 3.23 -2.58 -8.60
N GLY A 14 4.54 -2.71 -8.32
CA GLY A 14 5.30 -1.68 -7.61
C GLY A 14 5.31 -0.31 -8.30
N THR A 15 5.35 -0.28 -9.63
CA THR A 15 5.35 0.97 -10.41
C THR A 15 4.02 1.72 -10.31
N ALA A 16 2.89 1.02 -10.49
CA ALA A 16 1.57 1.65 -10.44
C ALA A 16 1.25 2.14 -9.02
N VAL A 17 1.61 1.33 -8.02
CA VAL A 17 1.47 1.68 -6.61
C VAL A 17 2.31 2.92 -6.28
N ALA A 18 3.60 2.95 -6.64
CA ALA A 18 4.46 4.11 -6.40
C ALA A 18 3.88 5.41 -7.02
N SER A 19 3.44 5.34 -8.28
CA SER A 19 2.85 6.49 -8.98
C SER A 19 1.59 7.02 -8.30
N GLU A 20 0.66 6.14 -7.91
CA GLU A 20 -0.57 6.55 -7.23
C GLU A 20 -0.31 7.08 -5.83
N LEU A 21 0.57 6.44 -5.05
CA LEU A 21 0.92 6.96 -3.74
C LEU A 21 1.57 8.34 -3.85
N SER A 22 2.48 8.55 -4.80
CA SER A 22 3.06 9.88 -5.02
C SER A 22 2.03 10.94 -5.36
N ARG A 23 1.05 10.59 -6.19
CA ARG A 23 -0.04 11.49 -6.54
C ARG A 23 -0.94 11.80 -5.33
N MET A 24 -1.18 10.83 -4.46
CA MET A 24 -2.07 10.97 -3.29
C MET A 24 -1.41 11.69 -2.11
N SER A 25 -0.12 11.45 -1.86
CA SER A 25 0.61 12.06 -0.74
C SER A 25 1.31 13.37 -1.10
N GLY A 26 1.58 13.61 -2.38
CA GLY A 26 2.45 14.70 -2.84
C GLY A 26 3.95 14.43 -2.63
N GLU A 27 4.33 13.28 -2.07
CA GLU A 27 5.73 12.86 -1.85
C GLU A 27 6.19 11.88 -2.94
N ALA A 28 7.42 12.01 -3.43
CA ALA A 28 8.00 11.03 -4.33
C ALA A 28 8.13 9.66 -3.63
N VAL A 29 7.58 8.61 -4.25
CA VAL A 29 7.64 7.23 -3.80
C VAL A 29 8.43 6.44 -4.81
N ASP A 30 9.50 5.82 -4.32
CA ASP A 30 10.35 4.98 -5.16
C ASP A 30 9.73 3.59 -5.36
N ARG A 31 9.72 3.10 -6.61
CA ARG A 31 9.17 1.78 -6.95
C ARG A 31 9.89 0.61 -6.27
N GLU A 32 11.20 0.71 -6.07
CA GLU A 32 11.97 -0.31 -5.36
C GLU A 32 11.61 -0.32 -3.88
N ALA A 33 11.33 0.84 -3.29
CA ALA A 33 10.81 0.91 -1.92
C ALA A 33 9.48 0.15 -1.81
N VAL A 34 8.58 0.28 -2.79
CA VAL A 34 7.34 -0.49 -2.83
C VAL A 34 7.61 -1.99 -2.91
N TYR A 35 8.50 -2.44 -3.79
CA TYR A 35 8.86 -3.87 -3.86
C TYR A 35 9.49 -4.38 -2.56
N LYS A 36 10.29 -3.56 -1.88
CA LYS A 36 10.87 -3.89 -0.56
C LYS A 36 9.80 -4.04 0.52
N TRP A 37 8.65 -3.36 0.42
CA TRP A 37 7.55 -3.53 1.38
C TRP A 37 6.93 -4.93 1.37
N ALA A 38 7.01 -5.63 0.24
CA ALA A 38 6.54 -7.01 0.14
C ALA A 38 7.29 -7.95 1.11
N VAL A 39 8.54 -7.63 1.45
CA VAL A 39 9.41 -8.41 2.33
C VAL A 39 9.53 -7.78 3.71
N ASN A 40 9.79 -6.47 3.76
CA ASN A 40 10.16 -5.76 4.99
C ASN A 40 8.96 -5.15 5.73
N GLY A 41 7.77 -5.21 5.13
CA GLY A 41 6.58 -4.54 5.63
C GLY A 41 6.39 -3.14 5.05
N ILE A 42 5.13 -2.75 4.93
CA ILE A 42 4.73 -1.42 4.48
C ILE A 42 4.90 -0.44 5.65
N ALA A 43 5.66 0.63 5.43
CA ALA A 43 5.83 1.68 6.42
C ALA A 43 4.48 2.31 6.79
N TRP A 44 4.27 2.57 8.08
CA TRP A 44 2.97 2.99 8.63
C TRP A 44 2.39 4.21 7.91
N LYS A 45 3.23 5.19 7.53
CA LYS A 45 2.80 6.41 6.83
C LYS A 45 2.15 6.15 5.48
N TRP A 46 2.48 5.03 4.83
CA TRP A 46 1.96 4.66 3.51
C TRP A 46 0.70 3.81 3.56
N ARG A 47 0.38 3.22 4.71
CA ARG A 47 -0.77 2.31 4.86
C ARG A 47 -2.12 3.00 4.63
N PRO A 48 -2.39 4.24 5.10
CA PRO A 48 -3.64 4.94 4.79
C PRO A 48 -3.86 5.14 3.29
N TYR A 49 -2.81 5.55 2.57
CA TYR A 49 -2.87 5.74 1.11
C TYR A 49 -3.10 4.42 0.37
N LEU A 50 -2.41 3.35 0.77
CA LEU A 50 -2.61 2.02 0.21
C LEU A 50 -4.01 1.49 0.48
N LYS A 51 -4.56 1.70 1.68
CA LYS A 51 -5.94 1.32 2.02
C LYS A 51 -6.93 2.05 1.13
N ALA A 52 -6.78 3.37 0.99
CA ALA A 52 -7.63 4.17 0.12
C ALA A 52 -7.53 3.76 -1.36
N LEU A 53 -6.33 3.44 -1.84
CA LEU A 53 -6.13 2.91 -3.20
C LEU A 53 -6.78 1.53 -3.38
N ALA A 54 -6.65 0.66 -2.38
CA ALA A 54 -7.25 -0.67 -2.37
C ALA A 54 -8.78 -0.60 -2.37
N ASP A 55 -9.37 0.28 -1.57
CA ASP A 55 -10.82 0.51 -1.55
C ASP A 55 -11.33 1.01 -2.90
N ARG A 56 -10.63 1.97 -3.52
CA ARG A 56 -10.98 2.48 -4.87
C ARG A 56 -10.95 1.39 -5.94
N LYS A 57 -10.07 0.40 -5.80
CA LYS A 57 -9.92 -0.72 -6.74
C LYS A 57 -10.74 -1.96 -6.37
N GLY A 58 -11.49 -1.93 -5.27
CA GLY A 58 -12.19 -3.12 -4.75
C GLY A 58 -11.25 -4.24 -4.30
N VAL A 59 -10.01 -3.90 -3.95
CA VAL A 59 -8.98 -4.84 -3.51
C VAL A 59 -9.00 -4.89 -1.99
N GLY A 60 -9.25 -6.07 -1.41
CA GLY A 60 -9.12 -6.24 0.05
C GLY A 60 -7.67 -6.08 0.54
N THR A 61 -7.49 -5.51 1.73
CA THR A 61 -6.19 -5.38 2.43
C THR A 61 -5.94 -6.53 3.41
N PRO A 62 -4.69 -6.74 3.86
CA PRO A 62 -4.40 -7.64 4.97
C PRO A 62 -5.19 -7.28 6.25
N PRO A 63 -5.40 -8.23 7.18
CA PRO A 63 -5.96 -7.92 8.49
C PRO A 63 -5.01 -7.03 9.31
N ASN A 64 -5.56 -6.19 10.19
CA ASN A 64 -4.81 -5.22 11.02
C ASN A 64 -3.89 -4.29 10.21
N PHE A 65 -4.28 -3.98 8.97
CA PHE A 65 -3.46 -3.19 8.06
C PHE A 65 -3.27 -1.76 8.56
N LEU A 66 -4.36 -1.12 8.97
CA LEU A 66 -4.30 0.13 9.73
C LEU A 66 -4.27 -0.22 11.21
N PRO A 67 -3.47 0.50 12.03
CA PRO A 67 -3.63 0.40 13.47
C PRO A 67 -5.07 0.79 13.83
N GLU A 68 -5.72 0.02 14.69
CA GLU A 68 -6.97 0.43 15.30
C GLU A 68 -6.70 1.77 15.99
N ILE A 69 -7.29 2.84 15.47
CA ILE A 69 -7.30 4.11 16.17
C ILE A 69 -8.23 3.85 17.34
N ALA A 70 -7.66 3.63 18.54
CA ALA A 70 -8.43 3.67 19.77
C ALA A 70 -9.13 5.04 19.80
N ALA A 71 -10.45 5.02 19.63
CA ALA A 71 -11.31 6.19 19.70
C ALA A 71 -11.41 6.71 21.14
#